data_AF-A0A8T8I0L3-F1
#
_entry.id   AF-A0A8T8I0L3-F1
#
_cell.length_a   1.000
_cell.length_b   1.000
_cell.length_c   1.000
_cell.angle_alpha   90.00
_cell.angle_beta   90.00
_cell.angle_gamma   90.00
#
_symmetry.space_group_name_H-M   'P 1'
#
loop_
_entity.id
_entity.type
_entity.pdbx_description
1 polymer ?
#
loop_
_entity_poly.entity_id
_entity_poly.type
_entity_poly.pdbx_seq_one_letter_code
_entity_poly.pdbx_strand_id
1 'polypeptide(L)'
;PGTGWAPPADLQALGRDVYDGHVLFHGPRFQSLVAVDGVSAAGAAGAVVGAAKLGWEAGDWLVDPAAADGGLQLACLWAERVLGGRCLPMAVGETRV
;
A
#
# COMPACT_ATOMS: atom_id res chain seq x y z
N PRO A 1 -23.68 -14.09 2.21
CA PRO A 1 -23.55 -13.90 3.67
C PRO A 1 -22.06 -13.80 4.06
N GLY A 2 -21.61 -12.59 4.42
CA GLY A 2 -20.34 -12.34 5.10
C GLY A 2 -19.05 -12.63 4.32
N THR A 3 -18.78 -11.91 3.22
CA THR A 3 -17.41 -11.77 2.69
C THR A 3 -16.94 -10.32 2.80
N GLY A 4 -17.35 -9.63 3.87
CA GLY A 4 -16.81 -8.32 4.18
C GLY A 4 -15.33 -8.48 4.48
N TRP A 5 -14.48 -7.83 3.68
CA TRP A 5 -13.07 -7.70 4.05
C TRP A 5 -12.98 -6.98 5.40
N ALA A 6 -12.12 -7.49 6.28
CA ALA A 6 -11.79 -6.88 7.55
C ALA A 6 -10.26 -6.83 7.69
N PRO A 7 -9.69 -5.76 8.28
CA PRO A 7 -8.26 -5.69 8.51
C PRO A 7 -7.82 -6.75 9.54
N PRO A 8 -6.53 -7.15 9.54
CA PRO A 8 -5.97 -7.98 10.60
C PRO A 8 -6.23 -7.38 11.99
N ALA A 9 -6.49 -8.22 12.99
CA ALA A 9 -6.83 -7.74 14.34
C ALA A 9 -5.61 -7.28 15.16
N ASP A 10 -4.42 -7.73 14.78
CA ASP A 10 -3.15 -7.56 15.50
C ASP A 10 -2.22 -6.52 14.84
N LEU A 11 -2.79 -5.56 14.12
CA LEU A 11 -2.03 -4.48 13.50
C LEU A 11 -1.27 -3.67 14.55
N GLN A 12 0.00 -3.43 14.27
CA GLN A 12 0.87 -2.57 15.06
C GLN A 12 1.26 -1.36 14.22
N ALA A 13 1.27 -0.18 14.84
CA ALA A 13 1.73 1.04 14.20
C ALA A 13 3.17 0.86 13.68
N LEU A 14 3.49 1.45 12.53
CA LEU A 14 4.83 1.39 11.95
C LEU A 14 5.92 1.98 12.86
N GLY A 15 5.56 2.94 13.72
CA GLY A 15 6.47 3.62 14.63
C GLY A 15 7.47 4.56 13.95
N ARG A 16 7.27 4.85 12.66
CA ARG A 16 8.11 5.72 11.83
C ARG A 16 7.29 6.35 10.70
N ASP A 17 7.86 7.34 10.03
CA ASP A 17 7.28 7.92 8.83
C ASP A 17 7.20 6.88 7.70
N VAL A 18 6.07 6.86 6.98
CA VAL A 18 5.83 5.91 5.87
C VAL A 18 6.87 6.08 4.76
N TYR A 19 7.22 7.34 4.46
CA TYR A 19 8.16 7.72 3.39
C TYR A 19 9.48 8.26 3.95
N ASP A 20 10.13 7.47 4.82
CA ASP A 20 11.45 7.75 5.40
C ASP A 20 12.63 7.43 4.46
N GLY A 21 12.37 6.85 3.28
CA GLY A 21 13.37 6.43 2.31
C GLY A 21 13.98 5.06 2.58
N HIS A 22 13.56 4.35 3.63
CA HIS A 22 14.10 3.03 3.97
C HIS A 22 13.47 1.92 3.12
N VAL A 23 12.16 1.70 3.28
CA VAL A 23 11.39 0.67 2.54
C VAL A 23 10.79 1.25 1.27
N LEU A 24 10.16 2.42 1.38
CA LEU A 24 9.53 3.13 0.27
C LEU A 24 10.44 4.26 -0.20
N PHE A 25 10.70 4.33 -1.50
CA PHE A 25 11.61 5.30 -2.13
C PHE A 25 10.86 6.38 -2.96
N HIS A 26 9.54 6.43 -2.84
CA HIS A 26 8.67 7.25 -3.68
C HIS A 26 8.76 8.74 -3.34
N GLY A 27 8.95 9.58 -4.37
CA GLY A 27 8.81 11.03 -4.26
C GLY A 27 7.33 11.46 -4.16
N PRO A 28 7.04 12.73 -3.82
CA PRO A 28 5.69 13.20 -3.46
C PRO A 28 4.58 12.88 -4.48
N ARG A 29 4.88 12.81 -5.78
CA ARG A 29 3.88 12.44 -6.81
C ARG A 29 3.43 10.97 -6.77
N PHE A 30 4.15 10.11 -6.06
CA PHE A 30 3.85 8.69 -5.88
C PHE A 30 3.59 8.32 -4.41
N GLN A 31 3.46 9.32 -3.52
CA GLN A 31 3.14 9.09 -2.11
C GLN A 31 1.62 8.89 -1.93
N SER A 32 1.10 7.77 -2.43
CA SER A 32 -0.33 7.47 -2.42
C SER A 32 -0.84 6.94 -1.08
N LEU A 33 0.01 6.36 -0.22
CA LEU A 33 -0.36 5.96 1.15
C LEU A 33 -0.48 7.18 2.05
N VAL A 34 -1.71 7.56 2.36
CA VAL A 34 -2.02 8.71 3.24
C VAL A 34 -2.22 8.32 4.68
N ALA A 35 -2.47 7.05 4.96
CA ALA A 35 -2.49 6.48 6.30
C ALA A 35 -2.03 5.02 6.27
N VAL A 36 -1.35 4.60 7.33
CA VAL A 36 -1.07 3.18 7.60
C VAL A 36 -1.58 2.89 9.00
N ASP A 37 -2.65 2.10 9.07
CA ASP A 37 -3.26 1.69 10.35
C ASP A 37 -2.32 0.75 11.10
N GLY A 38 -1.58 -0.07 10.35
CA GLY A 38 -0.47 -0.84 10.88
C GLY A 38 -0.03 -1.99 9.98
N VAL A 39 0.93 -2.75 10.50
CA VAL A 39 1.43 -4.00 9.93
C VAL A 39 1.44 -5.09 11.00
N SER A 40 1.22 -6.34 10.59
CA SER A 40 1.21 -7.53 11.43
C SER A 40 1.84 -8.70 10.67
N ALA A 41 1.96 -9.86 11.32
CA ALA A 41 2.33 -11.09 10.60
C ALA A 41 1.24 -11.52 9.61
N ALA A 42 -0.04 -11.25 9.90
CA ALA A 42 -1.17 -11.66 9.08
C ALA A 42 -1.45 -10.72 7.89
N GLY A 43 -0.93 -9.50 7.91
CA GLY A 43 -1.14 -8.52 6.83
C GLY A 43 -0.90 -7.08 7.27
N ALA A 44 -1.35 -6.15 6.45
CA ALA A 44 -1.30 -4.71 6.73
C ALA A 44 -2.60 -4.03 6.28
N ALA A 45 -2.89 -2.87 6.86
CA ALA A 45 -4.01 -2.03 6.48
C ALA A 45 -3.60 -0.56 6.45
N GLY A 46 -4.24 0.20 5.57
CA GLY A 46 -4.01 1.61 5.40
C GLY A 46 -4.95 2.21 4.35
N ALA A 47 -4.87 3.52 4.17
CA ALA A 47 -5.64 4.25 3.19
C ALA A 47 -4.73 4.80 2.09
N VAL A 48 -5.19 4.66 0.85
CA VAL A 48 -4.52 5.21 -0.34
C VAL A 48 -5.38 6.28 -1.00
N VAL A 49 -4.73 7.21 -1.70
CA VAL A 49 -5.39 8.15 -2.60
C VAL A 49 -5.08 7.82 -4.06
N GLY A 50 -6.06 8.09 -4.92
CA GLY A 50 -5.94 7.85 -6.35
C GLY A 50 -5.20 8.94 -7.13
N ALA A 51 -5.02 8.68 -8.42
CA ALA A 51 -4.25 9.48 -9.37
C ALA A 51 -4.71 10.95 -9.40
N ALA A 52 -6.03 11.19 -9.34
CA ALA A 52 -6.61 12.53 -9.32
C ALA A 52 -6.14 13.36 -8.11
N LYS A 53 -6.05 12.76 -6.92
CA LYS A 53 -5.59 13.46 -5.70
C LYS A 53 -4.09 13.76 -5.75
N LEU A 54 -3.31 12.93 -6.45
CA LEU A 54 -1.88 13.13 -6.68
C LEU A 54 -1.57 14.08 -7.85
N GLY A 55 -2.60 14.65 -8.51
CA GLY A 55 -2.43 15.55 -9.64
C GLY A 55 -1.81 14.87 -10.86
N TRP A 56 -2.15 13.60 -11.07
CA TRP A 56 -1.86 12.92 -12.33
C TRP A 56 -2.90 13.33 -13.38
N GLU A 57 -2.50 13.28 -14.65
CA GLU A 57 -3.44 13.52 -15.73
C GLU A 57 -4.52 12.44 -15.73
N ALA A 58 -5.75 12.85 -16.03
CA ALA A 58 -6.84 11.91 -16.19
C ALA A 58 -6.55 10.96 -17.36
N GLY A 59 -6.94 9.70 -17.20
CA GLY A 59 -6.88 8.71 -18.26
C GLY A 59 -8.02 7.71 -18.10
N ASP A 60 -8.35 7.01 -19.18
CA ASP A 60 -9.40 5.99 -19.23
C ASP A 60 -8.90 4.67 -18.62
N TRP A 61 -8.45 4.73 -17.36
CA TRP A 61 -7.92 3.58 -16.65
C TRP A 61 -9.05 2.73 -16.08
N LEU A 62 -8.98 1.41 -16.30
CA LEU A 62 -9.92 0.45 -15.69
C LEU A 62 -9.75 0.38 -14.16
N VAL A 63 -8.53 0.59 -13.68
CA VAL A 63 -8.15 0.62 -12.27
C VAL A 63 -7.32 1.86 -12.04
N ASP A 64 -7.57 2.60 -10.97
CA ASP A 64 -6.75 3.78 -10.63
C ASP A 64 -5.29 3.34 -10.39
N PRO A 65 -4.33 3.80 -11.22
CA PRO A 65 -2.97 3.29 -11.17
C PRO A 65 -2.24 3.70 -9.89
N ALA A 66 -2.55 4.86 -9.31
CA ALA A 66 -1.91 5.31 -8.07
C ALA A 66 -2.47 4.58 -6.85
N ALA A 67 -3.77 4.25 -6.85
CA ALA A 67 -4.37 3.42 -5.80
C ALA A 67 -3.83 1.98 -5.86
N ALA A 68 -3.69 1.41 -7.07
CA ALA A 68 -3.10 0.09 -7.26
C ALA A 68 -1.64 0.05 -6.77
N ASP A 69 -0.82 1.03 -7.18
CA ASP A 69 0.55 1.16 -6.70
C ASP A 69 0.61 1.37 -5.18
N GLY A 70 -0.28 2.18 -4.59
CA GLY A 70 -0.37 2.36 -3.14
C GLY A 70 -0.65 1.07 -2.37
N GLY A 71 -1.48 0.18 -2.92
CA GLY A 71 -1.67 -1.17 -2.37
C GLY A 71 -0.38 -2.00 -2.39
N LEU A 72 0.41 -1.90 -3.46
CA LEU A 72 1.72 -2.55 -3.55
C LEU A 72 2.75 -1.93 -2.61
N GLN A 73 2.73 -0.61 -2.40
CA GLN A 73 3.56 0.06 -1.41
C GLN A 73 3.24 -0.46 0.00
N LEU A 74 1.97 -0.66 0.34
CA LEU A 74 1.56 -1.25 1.63
C LEU A 74 2.05 -2.69 1.75
N ALA A 75 2.00 -3.46 0.65
CA ALA A 75 2.53 -4.81 0.60
C ALA A 75 4.05 -4.85 0.84
N CYS A 76 4.82 -3.86 0.37
CA CYS A 76 6.26 -3.77 0.67
C CYS A 76 6.54 -3.53 2.16
N LEU A 77 5.74 -2.70 2.84
CA LEU A 77 5.86 -2.48 4.29
C LEU A 77 5.55 -3.77 5.07
N TRP A 78 4.51 -4.49 4.66
CA TRP A 78 4.19 -5.81 5.23
C TRP A 78 5.31 -6.83 4.97
N ALA A 79 5.83 -6.88 3.76
CA ALA A 79 6.91 -7.80 3.39
C ALA A 79 8.20 -7.52 4.17
N GLU A 80 8.55 -6.25 4.42
CA GLU A 80 9.66 -5.90 5.32
C GLU A 80 9.46 -6.47 6.72
N ARG A 81 8.24 -6.36 7.27
CA ARG A 81 7.90 -6.90 8.59
C ARG A 81 8.02 -8.42 8.68
N VAL A 82 7.67 -9.14 7.61
CA VAL A 82 7.63 -10.61 7.59
C VAL A 82 8.96 -11.24 7.14
N LEU A 83 9.64 -10.62 6.18
CA LEU A 83 10.87 -11.14 5.57
C LEU A 83 12.15 -10.54 6.20
N GLY A 84 12.03 -9.48 7.00
CA GLY A 84 13.17 -8.79 7.60
C GLY A 84 14.03 -8.02 6.60
N GLY A 85 13.49 -7.73 5.41
CA GLY A 85 14.23 -7.09 4.33
C GLY A 85 13.32 -6.47 3.28
N ARG A 86 13.88 -5.57 2.49
CA ARG A 86 13.17 -4.83 1.44
C ARG A 86 12.95 -5.72 0.23
N CYS A 87 11.79 -5.61 -0.38
CA CYS A 87 11.47 -6.27 -1.65
C CYS A 87 10.84 -5.28 -2.64
N LEU A 88 10.84 -5.68 -3.91
CA LEU A 88 10.03 -5.04 -4.95
C LEU A 88 8.92 -6.00 -5.38
N PRO A 89 7.70 -5.50 -5.66
CA PRO A 89 6.67 -6.31 -6.30
C PRO A 89 7.15 -6.73 -7.69
N MET A 90 7.22 -8.05 -7.94
CA MET A 90 7.70 -8.60 -9.22
C MET A 90 6.57 -9.13 -10.11
N ALA A 91 5.43 -9.47 -9.52
CA ALA A 91 4.26 -9.97 -10.23
C ALA A 91 2.98 -9.77 -9.39
N VAL A 92 1.83 -9.65 -10.07
CA VAL A 92 0.50 -9.70 -9.46
C VAL A 92 -0.23 -10.90 -10.07
N GLY A 93 -0.65 -11.85 -9.22
CA GLY A 93 -1.35 -13.05 -9.67
C GLY A 93 -2.79 -12.78 -10.10
N GLU A 94 -3.45 -11.84 -9.43
CA GLU A 94 -4.83 -11.45 -9.72
C GLU A 94 -5.14 -10.06 -9.14
N THR A 95 -5.95 -9.29 -9.86
CA THR A 95 -6.60 -8.07 -9.37
C THR A 95 -8.10 -8.18 -9.63
N ARG A 96 -8.93 -7.98 -8.61
CA ARG A 96 -10.40 -7.93 -8.72
C ARG A 96 -10.87 -6.54 -8.29
N VAL A 97 -11.72 -5.93 -9.11
CA VAL A 97 -12.32 -4.61 -8.89
C VAL A 97 -13.82 -4.66 -9.10
#